data_AF-A0A7J7HYK6-F1
#
_entry.id   AF-A0A7J7HYK6-F1
#
_cell.length_a   1.000
_cell.length_b   1.000
_cell.length_c   1.000
_cell.angle_alpha   90.00
_cell.angle_beta   90.00
_cell.angle_gamma   90.00
#
_symmetry.space_group_name_H-M   'P 1'
#
loop_
_entity.id
_entity.type
_entity.pdbx_description
1 polymer ?
#
loop_
_entity_poly.entity_id
_entity_poly.type
_entity_poly.pdbx_seq_one_letter_code
_entity_poly.pdbx_strand_id
1 'polypeptide(L)'
;MDRDLTLEVISDQEYFPTFKRMRGSYSCVADQHYLFGWRNSNRSLTWVNWSNGGSHPFQFVSENVTVELLNRLRNGSHSHCEYNGERSNICFLFARKFSPSTLPRLLIFATEVMKFN
;
A
#
# COMPACT_ATOMS: atom_id res chain seq x y z
N MET A 1 -11.40 -3.40 0.51
CA MET A 1 -12.26 -4.57 0.22
C MET A 1 -12.96 -4.93 1.50
N ASP A 2 -14.27 -4.79 1.53
CA ASP A 2 -15.11 -5.27 2.63
C ASP A 2 -15.60 -6.69 2.33
N ARG A 3 -16.35 -7.27 3.28
CA ARG A 3 -16.81 -8.66 3.20
C ARG A 3 -17.70 -8.90 1.98
N ASP A 4 -18.61 -7.99 1.68
CA ASP A 4 -19.58 -8.18 0.58
C ASP A 4 -18.87 -8.16 -0.77
N LEU A 5 -17.95 -7.21 -0.96
CA LEU A 5 -17.11 -7.18 -2.16
C LEU A 5 -16.24 -8.44 -2.28
N THR A 6 -15.74 -8.98 -1.17
CA THR A 6 -15.02 -10.27 -1.20
C THR A 6 -15.93 -11.40 -1.67
N LEU A 7 -17.17 -11.47 -1.17
CA LEU A 7 -18.12 -12.50 -1.58
C LEU A 7 -18.44 -12.40 -3.08
N GLU A 8 -18.65 -11.20 -3.61
CA GLU A 8 -18.83 -10.96 -5.05
C GLU A 8 -17.62 -11.47 -5.85
N VAL A 9 -16.40 -11.11 -5.44
CA VAL A 9 -15.16 -11.53 -6.11
C VAL A 9 -14.95 -13.04 -6.11
N ILE A 10 -15.17 -13.72 -4.98
CA ILE A 10 -14.93 -15.18 -4.91
C ILE A 10 -16.02 -16.00 -5.59
N SER A 11 -17.24 -15.43 -5.72
CA SER A 11 -18.36 -16.11 -6.36
C SER A 11 -18.47 -15.83 -7.86
N ASP A 12 -17.71 -14.87 -8.39
CA ASP A 12 -17.71 -14.50 -9.81
C ASP A 12 -17.35 -15.67 -10.73
N GLN A 13 -18.34 -16.13 -11.51
CA GLN A 13 -18.22 -17.20 -12.51
C GLN A 13 -18.12 -16.67 -13.94
N GLU A 14 -18.20 -15.35 -14.17
CA GLU A 14 -18.26 -14.76 -15.51
C GLU A 14 -17.00 -13.96 -15.84
N TYR A 15 -16.70 -12.93 -15.04
CA TYR A 15 -15.61 -12.00 -15.34
C TYR A 15 -14.26 -12.58 -14.93
N PHE A 16 -14.12 -13.18 -13.75
CA PHE A 16 -12.84 -13.77 -13.32
C PHE A 16 -12.35 -14.89 -14.25
N PRO A 17 -13.19 -15.86 -14.67
CA PRO A 17 -12.76 -16.87 -15.64
C PRO A 17 -12.40 -16.26 -17.00
N THR A 18 -13.15 -15.26 -17.46
CA THR A 18 -12.86 -14.53 -18.71
C THR A 18 -11.53 -13.79 -18.62
N PHE A 19 -11.31 -13.04 -17.55
CA PHE A 19 -10.05 -12.35 -17.26
C PHE A 19 -8.89 -13.35 -17.20
N LYS A 20 -9.07 -14.49 -16.53
CA LYS A 20 -8.08 -15.57 -16.43
C LYS A 20 -7.76 -16.21 -17.79
N ARG A 21 -8.73 -16.31 -18.70
CA ARG A 21 -8.51 -16.79 -20.08
C ARG A 21 -7.79 -15.74 -20.92
N MET A 22 -8.21 -14.48 -20.84
CA MET A 22 -7.65 -13.37 -21.64
C MET A 22 -6.24 -12.98 -21.24
N ARG A 23 -5.88 -13.08 -19.95
CA ARG A 23 -4.51 -12.76 -19.51
C ARG A 23 -3.43 -13.66 -20.12
N GLY A 24 -3.78 -14.88 -20.55
CA GLY A 24 -2.87 -15.79 -21.25
C GLY A 24 -1.49 -15.93 -20.60
N SER A 25 -0.45 -15.88 -21.42
CA SER A 25 0.98 -15.91 -21.07
C SER A 25 1.60 -14.52 -20.79
N TYR A 26 0.80 -13.45 -20.79
CA TYR A 26 1.29 -12.13 -20.41
C TYR A 26 1.54 -12.07 -18.90
N SER A 27 2.54 -11.30 -18.49
CA SER A 27 2.88 -10.99 -17.09
C SER A 27 1.82 -10.08 -16.44
N CYS A 28 0.55 -10.47 -16.55
CA CYS A 28 -0.57 -9.73 -15.99
C CYS A 28 -0.68 -10.06 -14.50
N VAL A 29 -0.47 -9.04 -13.68
CA VAL A 29 -0.52 -9.12 -12.22
C VAL A 29 -2.00 -9.02 -11.81
N ALA A 30 -2.65 -10.17 -11.67
CA ALA A 30 -4.10 -10.27 -11.49
C ALA A 30 -4.62 -9.42 -10.32
N ASP A 31 -3.86 -9.38 -9.22
CA ASP A 31 -4.15 -8.58 -8.02
C ASP A 31 -4.10 -7.06 -8.25
N GLN A 32 -3.47 -6.58 -9.33
CA GLN A 32 -3.46 -5.16 -9.69
C GLN A 32 -4.62 -4.75 -10.60
N HIS A 33 -5.09 -5.67 -11.45
CA HIS A 33 -5.98 -5.32 -12.57
C HIS A 33 -7.39 -5.90 -12.49
N TYR A 34 -7.61 -6.95 -11.70
CA TYR A 34 -8.94 -7.56 -11.61
C TYR A 34 -9.88 -6.78 -10.68
N LEU A 35 -9.35 -6.20 -9.60
CA LEU A 35 -10.12 -5.45 -8.63
C LEU A 35 -10.34 -4.00 -9.09
N PHE A 36 -11.27 -3.79 -10.03
CA PHE A 36 -11.65 -2.48 -10.55
C PHE A 36 -13.19 -2.34 -10.55
N GLY A 37 -13.71 -1.20 -10.09
CA GLY A 37 -15.17 -0.98 -10.05
C GLY A 37 -15.61 0.25 -9.24
N TRP A 38 -16.93 0.47 -9.21
CA TRP A 38 -17.58 1.63 -8.59
C TRP A 38 -17.37 1.75 -7.06
N ARG A 39 -16.97 0.67 -6.39
CA ARG A 39 -16.63 0.63 -4.96
C ARG A 39 -15.16 0.98 -4.66
N ASN A 40 -14.39 1.40 -5.67
CA ASN A 40 -12.99 1.78 -5.49
C ASN A 40 -12.88 3.22 -4.97
N SER A 41 -12.15 3.42 -3.87
CA SER A 41 -11.87 4.73 -3.28
C SER A 41 -10.69 5.46 -3.94
N ASN A 42 -10.12 4.94 -5.03
CA ASN A 42 -8.90 5.42 -5.69
C ASN A 42 -7.71 5.64 -4.75
N ARG A 43 -7.65 4.88 -3.65
CA ARG A 43 -6.59 4.94 -2.64
C ARG A 43 -6.39 3.59 -1.97
N SER A 44 -5.22 3.40 -1.35
CA SER A 44 -4.93 2.26 -0.48
C SER A 44 -4.47 2.75 0.90
N LEU A 45 -4.44 1.84 1.89
CA LEU A 45 -3.93 2.12 3.24
C LEU A 45 -2.41 2.06 3.33
N THR A 46 -1.71 1.68 2.26
CA THR A 46 -0.27 1.43 2.27
C THR A 46 0.45 2.49 1.43
N TRP A 47 1.34 3.26 2.06
CA TRP A 47 2.23 4.16 1.36
C TRP A 47 3.30 3.38 0.59
N VAL A 48 3.58 3.82 -0.63
CA VAL A 48 4.54 3.17 -1.52
C VAL A 48 5.38 4.25 -2.22
N ASN A 49 6.69 4.11 -2.18
CA ASN A 49 7.59 5.00 -2.91
C ASN A 49 7.77 4.55 -4.37
N TRP A 50 7.21 5.30 -5.32
CA TRP A 50 7.33 5.05 -6.76
C TRP A 50 8.36 5.94 -7.47
N SER A 51 9.22 6.64 -6.73
CA SER A 51 10.21 7.57 -7.30
C SER A 51 11.16 6.94 -8.33
N ASN A 52 11.32 5.62 -8.32
CA ASN A 52 12.18 4.89 -9.26
C ASN A 52 11.56 4.69 -10.65
N GLY A 53 10.26 4.95 -10.85
CA GLY A 53 9.59 4.90 -12.16
C GLY A 53 9.50 3.53 -12.85
N GLY A 54 9.94 2.44 -12.20
CA GLY A 54 9.89 1.08 -12.74
C GLY A 54 8.68 0.26 -12.26
N SER A 55 8.60 -1.00 -12.70
CA SER A 55 7.52 -1.94 -12.33
C SER A 55 7.48 -2.31 -10.85
N HIS A 56 8.51 -1.94 -10.09
CA HIS A 56 8.61 -2.18 -8.66
C HIS A 56 8.92 -0.89 -7.91
N PRO A 57 8.30 -0.70 -6.72
CA PRO A 57 8.56 0.47 -5.92
C PRO A 57 9.98 0.42 -5.32
N PHE A 58 10.48 1.59 -4.93
CA PHE A 58 11.75 1.73 -4.24
C PHE A 58 11.78 0.86 -2.98
N GLN A 59 12.91 0.18 -2.76
CA GLN A 59 13.16 -0.66 -1.60
C GLN A 59 14.10 0.06 -0.63
N PHE A 60 13.57 0.41 0.54
CA PHE A 60 14.36 0.95 1.64
C PHE A 60 15.28 -0.14 2.20
N VAL A 61 16.55 0.21 2.33
CA VAL A 61 17.56 -0.56 3.07
C VAL A 61 17.81 0.08 4.44
N SER A 62 18.62 -0.56 5.27
CA SER A 62 18.92 -0.13 6.65
C SER A 62 19.29 1.35 6.71
N GLU A 63 20.17 1.80 5.80
CA GLU A 63 20.70 3.16 5.72
C GLU A 63 19.61 4.20 5.50
N ASN A 64 18.51 3.83 4.82
CA ASN A 64 17.40 4.74 4.57
C ASN A 64 16.46 4.91 5.76
N VAL A 65 16.48 3.98 6.73
CA VAL A 65 15.62 4.06 7.91
C VAL A 65 16.19 5.10 8.87
N THR A 66 15.56 6.27 8.91
CA THR A 66 15.87 7.38 9.81
C THR A 66 14.61 7.80 10.57
N VAL A 67 14.79 8.42 11.75
CA VAL A 67 13.67 9.00 12.52
C VAL A 67 12.88 10.01 11.67
N GLU A 68 13.57 10.79 10.84
CA GLU A 68 12.94 11.74 9.92
C GLU A 68 12.05 11.04 8.89
N LEU A 69 12.54 9.97 8.24
CA LEU A 69 11.72 9.16 7.33
C LEU A 69 10.47 8.64 8.04
N LEU A 70 10.64 8.07 9.24
CA LEU A 70 9.53 7.47 9.99
C LEU A 70 8.50 8.53 10.43
N ASN A 71 8.94 9.71 10.88
CA ASN A 71 8.06 10.83 11.19
C ASN A 71 7.31 11.34 9.96
N ARG A 72 7.98 11.43 8.80
CA ARG A 72 7.35 11.79 7.53
C ARG A 72 6.30 10.77 7.09
N LEU A 73 6.57 9.47 7.29
CA LEU A 73 5.59 8.42 6.99
C LEU A 73 4.38 8.50 7.93
N ARG A 74 4.59 8.81 9.21
CA ARG A 74 3.54 8.91 10.23
C ARG A 74 2.63 10.13 10.03
N ASN A 75 3.19 11.28 9.69
CA ASN A 75 2.44 12.55 9.62
C ASN A 75 1.81 12.80 8.25
N GLY A 76 1.88 11.83 7.33
CA GLY A 76 1.66 12.06 5.90
C GLY A 76 2.80 12.91 5.33
N SER A 77 3.14 12.75 4.06
CA SER A 77 4.24 13.51 3.43
C SER A 77 3.88 15.00 3.19
N HIS A 78 3.44 15.70 4.24
CA HIS A 78 2.99 17.10 4.24
C HIS A 78 1.72 17.38 3.42
N SER A 79 1.02 16.33 2.96
CA SER A 79 -0.25 16.45 2.27
C SER A 79 -1.39 15.95 3.17
N HIS A 80 -2.41 16.78 3.32
CA HIS A 80 -3.70 16.29 3.80
C HIS A 80 -4.31 15.41 2.72
N CYS A 81 -4.92 14.32 3.14
CA CYS A 81 -5.66 13.41 2.26
C CYS A 81 -7.14 13.45 2.61
N GLU A 82 -7.96 13.09 1.64
CA GLU A 82 -9.38 12.94 1.84
C GLU A 82 -9.71 11.52 2.30
N TYR A 83 -10.51 11.41 3.35
CA TYR A 83 -11.09 10.17 3.82
C TYR A 83 -12.60 10.38 3.98
N ASN A 84 -13.40 9.69 3.18
CA ASN A 84 -14.87 9.80 3.18
C ASN A 84 -15.39 11.25 3.03
N GLY A 85 -14.76 12.06 2.17
CA GLY A 85 -15.13 13.48 2.00
C GLY A 85 -14.51 14.42 3.03
N GLU A 86 -13.82 13.91 4.05
CA GLU A 86 -13.24 14.72 5.12
C GLU A 86 -11.71 14.81 5.01
N ARG A 87 -11.17 15.98 5.34
CA ARG A 87 -9.73 16.22 5.36
C ARG A 87 -9.09 15.55 6.57
N SER A 88 -8.10 14.69 6.33
CA SER A 88 -7.38 13.94 7.37
C SER A 88 -5.86 14.09 7.22
N ASN A 89 -5.16 13.95 8.35
CA ASN A 89 -3.70 13.86 8.41
C ASN A 89 -3.21 12.40 8.43
N ILE A 90 -4.13 11.43 8.52
CA ILE A 90 -3.82 9.99 8.58
C ILE A 90 -4.12 9.38 7.20
N CYS A 91 -3.11 9.40 6.32
CA CYS A 91 -3.28 8.97 4.93
C CYS A 91 -3.00 7.50 4.70
N PHE A 92 -2.08 6.94 5.48
CA PHE A 92 -1.62 5.57 5.35
C PHE A 92 -1.46 4.97 6.74
N LEU A 93 -1.77 3.68 6.86
CA LEU A 93 -1.54 2.90 8.09
C LEU A 93 -0.31 2.01 7.96
N PHE A 94 0.10 1.71 6.73
CA PHE A 94 1.24 0.85 6.42
C PHE A 94 2.18 1.54 5.43
N ALA A 95 3.41 1.06 5.34
CA ALA A 95 4.37 1.49 4.33
C ALA A 95 5.16 0.29 3.79
N ARG A 96 5.54 0.36 2.51
CA ARG A 96 6.43 -0.62 1.85
C ARG A 96 7.30 0.11 0.80
N LYS A 97 8.43 -0.43 0.33
CA LYS A 97 9.00 -1.77 0.53
C LYS A 97 10.27 -1.67 1.37
N PHE A 98 10.35 -2.41 2.46
CA PHE A 98 11.53 -2.45 3.33
C PHE A 98 12.27 -3.77 3.13
N SER A 99 13.59 -3.75 3.01
CA SER A 99 14.41 -4.95 2.99
C SER A 99 14.45 -5.60 4.39
N PRO A 100 14.75 -6.91 4.51
CA PRO A 100 14.96 -7.54 5.81
C PRO A 100 16.01 -6.85 6.68
N SER A 101 17.03 -6.22 6.07
CA SER A 101 18.08 -5.48 6.79
C SER A 101 17.60 -4.23 7.53
N THR A 102 16.37 -3.77 7.27
CA THR A 102 15.78 -2.61 7.96
C THR A 102 15.26 -2.93 9.37
N LEU A 103 14.95 -4.20 9.66
CA LEU A 103 14.29 -4.60 10.89
C LEU A 103 15.00 -4.09 12.16
N PRO A 104 16.33 -4.22 12.32
CA PRO A 104 17.00 -3.73 13.52
C PRO A 104 16.79 -2.22 13.74
N ARG A 105 16.92 -1.40 12.69
CA ARG A 105 16.72 0.05 12.80
C ARG A 105 15.27 0.43 13.06
N LEU A 106 14.32 -0.27 12.45
CA LEU A 106 12.90 -0.07 12.71
C LEU A 106 12.56 -0.32 14.19
N LEU A 107 13.14 -1.36 14.79
CA LEU A 107 12.95 -1.66 16.22
C LEU A 107 13.63 -0.64 17.13
N ILE A 108 14.84 -0.19 16.79
CA ILE A 108 15.58 0.83 17.56
C ILE A 108 14.79 2.15 17.61
N PHE A 109 14.26 2.61 16.48
CA PHE A 109 13.52 3.88 16.41
C PHE A 109 12.04 3.74 16.78
N ALA A 110 11.53 2.52 17.02
CA ALA A 110 10.12 2.30 17.32
C ALA A 110 9.69 3.08 18.58
N THR A 111 10.47 3.04 19.66
CA THR A 111 10.14 3.74 20.91
C THR A 111 10.12 5.26 20.73
N GLU A 112 11.13 5.81 20.05
CA GLU A 112 11.26 7.24 19.77
C GLU A 112 10.11 7.76 18.89
N VAL A 113 9.77 7.04 17.82
CA VAL A 113 8.76 7.50 16.85
C VAL A 113 7.35 7.19 17.32
N MET A 114 7.11 6.04 17.95
CA MET A 114 5.77 5.62 18.35
C MET A 114 5.30 6.28 19.64
N LYS A 115 6.22 6.81 20.47
CA LYS A 115 5.93 7.43 21.77
C LYS A 115 5.24 6.45 22.72
N PHE A 116 5.70 5.20 22.75
CA PHE A 116 5.31 4.23 23.76
C PHE A 116 5.93 4.71 25.09
N ASN A 117 5.11 5.35 25.93
CA ASN A 117 5.43 5.61 27.33
C ASN A 117 5.21 4.35 28.15
#